data_AF-A0A257ZX70-F1
#
_entry.id   AF-A0A257ZX70-F1
#
_cell.length_a   1.000
_cell.length_b   1.000
_cell.length_c   1.000
_cell.angle_alpha   90.00
_cell.angle_beta   90.00
_cell.angle_gamma   90.00
#
_symmetry.space_group_name_H-M   'P 1'
#
loop_
_entity.id
_entity.type
_entity.pdbx_description
1 polymer ?
#
loop_
_entity_poly.entity_id
_entity_poly.type
_entity_poly.pdbx_seq_one_letter_code
_entity_poly.pdbx_strand_id
1 'polypeptide(L)'
;MSPMPSPPSAVPAAPWPLASVVGMVVLAWIALSWPWLSGVVTIPWDAKAHFQPQLQFLAEAWHSGRSPFWTPYVFAGSPQIADPQSLIFSPPFALIAALEPVPGFRLGDGAVLGTLLAGALAFVVIFRDRDWHPAGAVVAALAFAFGAAAAWRIQHIGQVLSLGYFAITLALIARALERGSVAYGFAAGIVAGFMVLGRDQVALLGVYVLAGLVIAAIAMARQPWQALRTALLPLLAGGVGAVLVATVPILLTAVLAEGSNRPAIDLVGAGKGSLHPAALLTGLFANLFGAAGPLENFWGAPSPAFEARFGPQDLYLARNMSQLYLGLIPMGLILTIGIVRGALLRREIVALSVAALLVLIFALGRFTPGFRLLFEGNPVPLLVYDPKTETILRANDAAASHFGFTREEFAGLPAERIFAS
;
A
#
# COMPACT_ATOMS: atom_id res chain seq x y z
N MET A 1 24.69 -64.75 8.12
CA MET A 1 24.56 -63.29 7.98
C MET A 1 23.41 -63.02 7.02
N SER A 2 22.25 -62.64 7.54
CA SER A 2 21.11 -62.23 6.71
C SER A 2 21.42 -60.87 6.06
N PRO A 3 21.09 -60.66 4.78
CA PRO A 3 21.36 -59.39 4.12
C PRO A 3 20.51 -58.29 4.77
N MET A 4 21.14 -57.13 5.05
CA MET A 4 20.44 -55.96 5.56
C MET A 4 19.36 -55.52 4.56
N PRO A 5 18.17 -55.13 5.04
CA PRO A 5 17.12 -54.63 4.15
C PRO A 5 17.58 -53.33 3.49
N SER A 6 17.38 -53.24 2.18
CA SER A 6 17.62 -52.04 1.39
C SER A 6 16.90 -50.85 2.01
N PRO A 7 17.53 -49.65 2.06
CA PRO A 7 16.84 -48.46 2.56
C PRO A 7 15.58 -48.20 1.71
N PRO A 8 14.47 -47.78 2.33
CA PRO A 8 13.24 -47.49 1.59
C PRO A 8 13.53 -46.46 0.51
N SER A 9 13.18 -46.80 -0.73
CA SER A 9 13.24 -45.87 -1.86
C SER A 9 12.47 -44.60 -1.48
N ALA A 10 13.17 -43.46 -1.44
CA ALA A 10 12.56 -42.18 -1.14
C ALA A 10 11.37 -41.96 -2.09
N VAL A 11 10.16 -41.95 -1.53
CA VAL A 11 8.94 -41.62 -2.30
C VAL A 11 9.15 -40.21 -2.86
N PRO A 12 9.10 -40.01 -4.19
CA PRO A 12 9.27 -38.69 -4.76
C PRO A 12 8.18 -37.76 -4.21
N ALA A 13 8.61 -36.61 -3.67
CA ALA A 13 7.69 -35.62 -3.14
C ALA A 13 6.67 -35.23 -4.23
N ALA A 14 5.38 -35.25 -3.88
CA ALA A 14 4.34 -34.88 -4.82
C ALA A 14 4.57 -33.44 -5.32
N PRO A 15 4.35 -33.17 -6.62
CA PRO A 15 4.55 -31.84 -7.17
C PRO A 15 3.58 -30.84 -6.54
N TRP A 16 4.04 -29.60 -6.33
CA TRP A 16 3.22 -28.53 -5.76
C TRP A 16 1.96 -28.30 -6.63
N PRO A 17 0.73 -28.39 -6.07
CA PRO A 17 -0.51 -28.47 -6.84
C PRO A 17 -0.99 -27.10 -7.35
N LEU A 18 -0.19 -26.47 -8.22
CA LEU A 18 -0.40 -25.08 -8.64
C LEU A 18 -1.75 -24.82 -9.29
N ALA A 19 -2.14 -25.66 -10.25
CA ALA A 19 -3.38 -25.48 -10.98
C ALA A 19 -4.59 -25.52 -10.04
N SER A 20 -4.61 -26.46 -9.08
CA SER A 20 -5.67 -26.58 -8.09
C SER A 20 -5.74 -25.36 -7.17
N VAL A 21 -4.59 -24.87 -6.69
CA VAL A 21 -4.54 -23.69 -5.80
C VAL A 21 -4.99 -22.43 -6.54
N VAL A 22 -4.49 -22.22 -7.77
CA VAL A 22 -4.93 -21.08 -8.61
C VAL A 22 -6.43 -21.18 -8.88
N GLY A 23 -6.94 -22.37 -9.23
CA GLY A 23 -8.36 -22.61 -9.43
C GLY A 23 -9.18 -22.26 -8.20
N MET A 24 -8.77 -22.69 -7.01
CA MET A 24 -9.46 -22.36 -5.75
C MET A 24 -9.46 -20.85 -5.48
N VAL A 25 -8.33 -20.17 -5.65
CA VAL A 25 -8.23 -18.71 -5.43
C VAL A 25 -9.10 -17.95 -6.42
N VAL A 26 -9.06 -18.32 -7.71
CA VAL A 26 -9.86 -17.67 -8.76
C VAL A 26 -11.34 -17.91 -8.54
N LEU A 27 -11.76 -19.14 -8.23
CA LEU A 27 -13.17 -19.45 -7.96
C LEU A 27 -13.70 -18.71 -6.73
N ALA A 28 -12.92 -18.67 -5.65
CA ALA A 28 -13.28 -17.91 -4.45
C ALA A 28 -13.33 -16.41 -4.72
N TRP A 29 -12.38 -15.87 -5.50
CA TRP A 29 -12.40 -14.47 -5.92
C TRP A 29 -13.62 -14.17 -6.78
N ILE A 30 -13.96 -15.00 -7.77
CA ILE A 30 -15.18 -14.83 -8.58
C ILE A 30 -16.41 -14.81 -7.66
N ALA A 31 -16.53 -15.77 -6.75
CA ALA A 31 -17.68 -15.86 -5.85
C ALA A 31 -17.84 -14.61 -4.96
N LEU A 32 -16.74 -14.12 -4.38
CA LEU A 32 -16.74 -12.94 -3.52
C LEU A 32 -16.91 -11.62 -4.30
N SER A 33 -16.39 -11.55 -5.52
CA SER A 33 -16.47 -10.37 -6.39
C SER A 33 -17.72 -10.35 -7.27
N TRP A 34 -18.49 -11.44 -7.32
CA TRP A 34 -19.63 -11.60 -8.22
C TRP A 34 -20.66 -10.47 -8.17
N PRO A 35 -21.04 -9.92 -7.00
CA PRO A 35 -22.02 -8.82 -6.95
C PRO A 35 -21.62 -7.60 -7.80
N TRP A 36 -20.33 -7.26 -7.83
CA TRP A 36 -19.78 -6.17 -8.65
C TRP A 36 -19.59 -6.59 -10.11
N LEU A 37 -19.04 -7.80 -10.33
CA LEU A 37 -18.80 -8.32 -11.69
C LEU A 37 -20.11 -8.54 -12.47
N SER A 38 -21.19 -8.95 -11.78
CA SER A 38 -22.54 -9.08 -12.33
C SER A 38 -23.23 -7.74 -12.57
N GLY A 39 -22.74 -6.65 -11.98
CA GLY A 39 -23.34 -5.32 -12.08
C GLY A 39 -24.56 -5.10 -11.18
N VAL A 40 -24.85 -6.04 -10.27
CA VAL A 40 -25.93 -5.89 -9.27
C VAL A 40 -25.60 -4.76 -8.29
N VAL A 41 -24.32 -4.63 -7.93
CA VAL A 41 -23.80 -3.51 -7.15
C VAL A 41 -22.60 -2.89 -7.85
N THR A 42 -22.16 -1.74 -7.34
CA THR A 42 -20.95 -1.07 -7.82
C THR A 42 -20.10 -0.57 -6.65
N ILE A 43 -18.80 -0.38 -6.87
CA ILE A 43 -17.94 0.23 -5.85
C ILE A 43 -18.35 1.71 -5.72
N PRO A 44 -18.84 2.18 -4.56
CA PRO A 44 -19.45 3.50 -4.44
C PRO A 44 -18.42 4.64 -4.23
N TRP A 45 -18.94 5.85 -4.00
CA TRP A 45 -18.18 7.03 -3.54
C TRP A 45 -17.08 7.45 -4.51
N ASP A 46 -15.85 7.67 -4.05
CA ASP A 46 -14.73 8.18 -4.86
C ASP A 46 -14.52 7.37 -6.15
N ALA A 47 -14.72 6.05 -6.10
CA ALA A 47 -14.62 5.19 -7.28
C ALA A 47 -15.54 5.67 -8.42
N LYS A 48 -16.73 6.21 -8.11
CA LYS A 48 -17.70 6.71 -9.10
C LYS A 48 -17.76 8.22 -9.21
N ALA A 49 -17.57 8.94 -8.11
CA ALA A 49 -17.63 10.40 -8.11
C ALA A 49 -16.35 11.02 -8.69
N HIS A 50 -15.20 10.37 -8.51
CA HIS A 50 -13.90 10.91 -8.89
C HIS A 50 -13.23 10.14 -10.03
N PHE A 51 -13.10 8.81 -9.90
CA PHE A 51 -12.30 8.02 -10.86
C PHE A 51 -13.07 7.63 -12.13
N GLN A 52 -14.36 7.29 -12.02
CA GLN A 52 -15.16 6.89 -13.18
C GLN A 52 -15.27 7.98 -14.26
N PRO A 53 -15.52 9.27 -13.95
CA PRO A 53 -15.55 10.32 -14.97
C PRO A 53 -14.22 10.49 -15.68
N GLN A 54 -13.10 10.30 -14.97
CA GLN A 54 -11.75 10.38 -15.57
C GLN A 54 -11.51 9.23 -16.55
N LEU A 55 -11.94 8.01 -16.21
CA LEU A 55 -11.91 6.86 -17.13
C LEU A 55 -12.78 7.11 -18.37
N GLN A 56 -13.99 7.63 -18.19
CA GLN A 56 -14.89 7.95 -19.31
C GLN A 56 -14.30 9.03 -20.21
N PHE A 57 -13.77 10.10 -19.63
CA PHE A 57 -13.10 11.15 -20.39
C PHE A 57 -11.90 10.60 -21.18
N LEU A 58 -11.07 9.78 -20.55
CA LEU A 58 -9.91 9.17 -21.21
C LEU A 58 -10.33 8.33 -22.42
N ALA A 59 -11.33 7.48 -22.23
CA ALA A 59 -11.89 6.63 -23.28
C ALA A 59 -12.50 7.44 -24.42
N GLU A 60 -13.31 8.45 -24.09
CA GLU A 60 -13.95 9.32 -25.07
C GLU A 60 -12.90 10.13 -25.85
N ALA A 61 -11.89 10.68 -25.18
CA ALA A 61 -10.82 11.46 -25.80
C ALA A 61 -10.05 10.62 -26.83
N TRP A 62 -9.63 9.40 -26.47
CA TRP A 62 -8.92 8.50 -27.39
C TRP A 62 -9.76 8.09 -28.59
N HIS A 63 -11.02 7.72 -28.39
CA HIS A 63 -11.89 7.29 -29.49
C HIS A 63 -12.38 8.44 -30.38
N SER A 64 -12.40 9.67 -29.86
CA SER A 64 -12.75 10.87 -30.64
C SER A 64 -11.54 11.61 -31.23
N GLY A 65 -10.32 11.10 -31.04
CA GLY A 65 -9.09 11.74 -31.52
C GLY A 65 -8.76 13.07 -30.83
N ARG A 66 -9.34 13.33 -29.65
CA ARG A 66 -9.07 14.51 -28.83
C ARG A 66 -7.91 14.26 -27.88
N SER A 67 -7.27 15.33 -27.42
CA SER A 67 -6.21 15.24 -26.41
C SER A 67 -6.79 14.76 -25.06
N PRO A 68 -6.24 13.68 -24.47
CA PRO A 68 -6.63 13.22 -23.13
C PRO A 68 -5.91 13.98 -22.00
N PHE A 69 -5.03 14.93 -22.34
CA PHE A 69 -4.12 15.55 -21.36
C PHE A 69 -4.72 16.73 -20.60
N TRP A 70 -5.79 17.32 -21.14
CA TRP A 70 -6.49 18.47 -20.56
C TRP A 70 -7.99 18.20 -20.53
N THR A 71 -8.58 18.13 -19.33
CA THR A 71 -10.02 17.96 -19.17
C THR A 71 -10.69 19.33 -19.02
N PRO A 72 -11.64 19.71 -19.92
CA PRO A 72 -12.36 20.98 -19.80
C PRO A 72 -13.47 20.93 -18.73
N TYR A 73 -13.76 19.74 -18.18
CA TYR A 73 -14.93 19.50 -17.33
C TYR A 73 -14.69 19.78 -15.84
N VAL A 74 -13.46 20.07 -15.44
CA VAL A 74 -13.08 20.34 -14.05
C VAL A 74 -12.65 21.80 -13.92
N PHE A 75 -13.43 22.63 -13.21
CA PHE A 75 -13.15 24.06 -12.96
C PHE A 75 -12.77 24.87 -14.23
N ALA A 76 -13.43 24.60 -15.36
CA ALA A 76 -13.15 25.16 -16.70
C ALA A 76 -11.82 24.71 -17.35
N GLY A 77 -11.11 23.75 -16.74
CA GLY A 77 -9.90 23.19 -17.27
C GLY A 77 -8.98 22.63 -16.18
N SER A 78 -8.52 21.39 -16.35
CA SER A 78 -7.54 20.78 -15.46
C SER A 78 -6.55 19.89 -16.23
N PRO A 79 -5.24 19.92 -15.89
CA PRO A 79 -4.21 19.12 -16.57
C PRO A 79 -4.27 17.66 -16.10
N GLN A 80 -5.14 16.87 -16.72
CA GLN A 80 -5.32 15.45 -16.43
C GLN A 80 -4.01 14.64 -16.52
N ILE A 81 -3.10 14.99 -17.44
CA ILE A 81 -1.81 14.31 -17.59
C ILE A 81 -0.90 14.44 -16.34
N ALA A 82 -1.07 15.49 -15.54
CA ALA A 82 -0.28 15.74 -14.35
C ALA A 82 -0.99 15.30 -13.05
N ASP A 83 -2.30 15.07 -13.11
CA ASP A 83 -3.10 14.64 -11.96
C ASP A 83 -2.76 13.19 -11.54
N PRO A 84 -2.38 12.94 -10.26
CA PRO A 84 -2.14 11.59 -9.71
C PRO A 84 -3.28 10.63 -9.84
N GLN A 85 -4.48 11.16 -9.81
CA GLN A 85 -5.66 10.35 -9.68
C GLN A 85 -6.28 10.05 -11.05
N SER A 86 -5.85 10.74 -12.11
CA SER A 86 -6.35 10.71 -13.50
C SER A 86 -6.48 9.34 -14.18
N LEU A 87 -5.83 8.31 -13.63
CA LEU A 87 -5.72 6.94 -14.16
C LEU A 87 -5.10 6.82 -15.57
N ILE A 88 -4.65 7.92 -16.19
CA ILE A 88 -4.16 7.93 -17.58
C ILE A 88 -2.96 7.00 -17.80
N PHE A 89 -2.09 6.90 -16.79
CA PHE A 89 -0.92 6.01 -16.80
C PHE A 89 -1.15 4.70 -16.06
N SER A 90 -2.40 4.37 -15.71
CA SER A 90 -2.74 3.11 -15.05
C SER A 90 -3.04 2.02 -16.09
N PRO A 91 -2.19 0.98 -16.24
CA PRO A 91 -2.36 -0.03 -17.28
C PRO A 91 -3.76 -0.66 -17.40
N PRO A 92 -4.44 -1.10 -16.31
CA PRO A 92 -5.76 -1.71 -16.46
C PRO A 92 -6.83 -0.71 -16.94
N PHE A 93 -6.75 0.55 -16.52
CA PHE A 93 -7.72 1.59 -16.90
C PHE A 93 -7.43 2.16 -18.29
N ALA A 94 -6.16 2.34 -18.64
CA ALA A 94 -5.72 2.62 -20.00
C ALA A 94 -6.20 1.50 -20.95
N LEU A 95 -6.03 0.23 -20.60
CA LEU A 95 -6.51 -0.85 -21.46
C LEU A 95 -8.04 -0.78 -21.69
N ILE A 96 -8.82 -0.51 -20.64
CA ILE A 96 -10.27 -0.32 -20.77
C ILE A 96 -10.58 0.87 -21.70
N ALA A 97 -9.95 2.03 -21.46
CA ALA A 97 -10.17 3.23 -22.25
C ALA A 97 -9.79 3.07 -23.73
N ALA A 98 -8.83 2.20 -24.05
CA ALA A 98 -8.43 1.90 -25.42
C ALA A 98 -9.40 0.95 -26.14
N LEU A 99 -10.15 0.13 -25.40
CA LEU A 99 -11.01 -0.92 -25.95
C LEU A 99 -12.50 -0.55 -25.96
N GLU A 100 -12.95 0.25 -24.99
CA GLU A 100 -14.34 0.60 -24.80
C GLU A 100 -14.52 2.13 -24.83
N PRO A 101 -15.22 2.70 -25.83
CA PRO A 101 -15.46 4.14 -25.92
C PRO A 101 -16.29 4.72 -24.76
N VAL A 102 -17.23 3.95 -24.20
CA VAL A 102 -18.11 4.42 -23.12
C VAL A 102 -18.07 3.42 -21.96
N PRO A 103 -16.98 3.42 -21.18
CA PRO A 103 -16.78 2.39 -20.16
C PRO A 103 -17.81 2.53 -19.04
N GLY A 104 -18.62 1.49 -18.87
CA GLY A 104 -19.58 1.38 -17.78
C GLY A 104 -18.92 1.01 -16.44
N PHE A 105 -19.68 1.11 -15.35
CA PHE A 105 -19.17 0.89 -13.99
C PHE A 105 -18.56 -0.50 -13.77
N ARG A 106 -19.09 -1.53 -14.46
CA ARG A 106 -18.63 -2.92 -14.35
C ARG A 106 -17.19 -3.11 -14.81
N LEU A 107 -16.76 -2.41 -15.86
CA LEU A 107 -15.38 -2.48 -16.34
C LEU A 107 -14.41 -1.84 -15.34
N GLY A 108 -14.77 -0.66 -14.82
CA GLY A 108 -13.99 0.00 -13.77
C GLY A 108 -13.88 -0.85 -12.51
N ASP A 109 -14.99 -1.41 -12.02
CA ASP A 109 -14.97 -2.30 -10.84
C ASP A 109 -14.17 -3.58 -11.12
N GLY A 110 -14.31 -4.15 -12.32
CA GLY A 110 -13.57 -5.31 -12.77
C GLY A 110 -12.06 -5.07 -12.80
N ALA A 111 -11.60 -3.89 -13.23
CA ALA A 111 -10.18 -3.53 -13.18
C ALA A 111 -9.65 -3.49 -11.73
N VAL A 112 -10.37 -2.83 -10.81
CA VAL A 112 -9.97 -2.76 -9.40
C VAL A 112 -9.86 -4.15 -8.79
N LEU A 113 -10.90 -4.97 -8.96
CA LEU A 113 -10.94 -6.33 -8.41
C LEU A 113 -9.93 -7.25 -9.10
N GLY A 114 -9.70 -7.08 -10.40
CA GLY A 114 -8.71 -7.82 -11.17
C GLY A 114 -7.28 -7.54 -10.74
N THR A 115 -6.96 -6.30 -10.36
CA THR A 115 -5.65 -5.98 -9.78
C THR A 115 -5.44 -6.66 -8.42
N LEU A 116 -6.49 -6.75 -7.59
CA LEU A 116 -6.43 -7.52 -6.34
C LEU A 116 -6.23 -9.03 -6.60
N LEU A 117 -6.89 -9.58 -7.62
CA LEU A 117 -6.65 -10.97 -8.04
C LEU A 117 -5.20 -11.18 -8.48
N ALA A 118 -4.65 -10.28 -9.29
CA ALA A 118 -3.26 -10.37 -9.75
C ALA A 118 -2.28 -10.36 -8.55
N GLY A 119 -2.50 -9.49 -7.57
CA GLY A 119 -1.73 -9.48 -6.32
C GLY A 119 -1.93 -10.74 -5.47
N ALA A 120 -3.15 -11.28 -5.40
CA ALA A 120 -3.43 -12.53 -4.70
C ALA A 120 -2.70 -13.73 -5.34
N LEU A 121 -2.67 -13.79 -6.67
CA LEU A 121 -1.91 -14.81 -7.41
C LEU A 121 -0.39 -14.65 -7.24
N ALA A 122 0.10 -13.42 -6.99
CA ALA A 122 1.51 -13.21 -6.63
C ALA A 122 1.88 -13.91 -5.29
N PHE A 123 0.96 -13.95 -4.31
CA PHE A 123 1.15 -14.75 -3.10
C PHE A 123 1.15 -16.25 -3.37
N VAL A 124 0.30 -16.74 -4.29
CA VAL A 124 0.33 -18.16 -4.72
C VAL A 124 1.71 -18.51 -5.30
N VAL A 125 2.27 -17.62 -6.11
CA VAL A 125 3.63 -17.76 -6.65
C VAL A 125 4.69 -17.78 -5.56
N ILE A 126 4.63 -16.87 -4.59
CA ILE A 126 5.56 -16.82 -3.44
C ILE A 126 5.54 -18.13 -2.64
N PHE A 127 4.35 -18.66 -2.36
CA PHE A 127 4.18 -19.92 -1.63
C PHE A 127 4.72 -21.11 -2.42
N ARG A 128 4.46 -21.16 -3.74
CA ARG A 128 5.02 -22.19 -4.61
C ARG A 128 6.55 -22.14 -4.63
N ASP A 129 7.14 -20.96 -4.81
CA ASP A 129 8.59 -20.81 -4.93
C ASP A 129 9.31 -21.17 -3.63
N ARG A 130 8.65 -21.00 -2.47
CA ARG A 130 9.16 -21.37 -1.14
C ARG A 130 8.79 -22.78 -0.68
N ASP A 131 8.10 -23.55 -1.53
CA ASP A 131 7.55 -24.86 -1.21
C ASP A 131 6.73 -24.87 0.11
N TRP A 132 5.98 -23.80 0.34
CA TRP A 132 5.10 -23.68 1.49
C TRP A 132 3.77 -24.39 1.26
N HIS A 133 3.08 -24.74 2.36
CA HIS A 133 1.86 -25.52 2.30
C HIS A 133 0.79 -24.85 1.40
N PRO A 134 0.21 -25.56 0.41
CA PRO A 134 -0.73 -25.00 -0.57
C PRO A 134 -1.96 -24.33 0.05
N ALA A 135 -2.52 -24.91 1.11
CA ALA A 135 -3.66 -24.29 1.82
C ALA A 135 -3.32 -22.91 2.41
N GLY A 136 -2.07 -22.71 2.85
CA GLY A 136 -1.61 -21.40 3.32
C GLY A 136 -1.59 -20.36 2.21
N ALA A 137 -1.30 -20.78 0.97
CA ALA A 137 -1.33 -19.90 -0.20
C ALA A 137 -2.74 -19.38 -0.47
N VAL A 138 -3.76 -20.23 -0.38
CA VAL A 138 -5.17 -19.84 -0.53
C VAL A 138 -5.56 -18.84 0.56
N VAL A 139 -5.22 -19.13 1.83
CA VAL A 139 -5.52 -18.24 2.96
C VAL A 139 -4.83 -16.88 2.80
N ALA A 140 -3.55 -16.85 2.44
CA ALA A 140 -2.81 -15.62 2.23
C ALA A 140 -3.35 -14.79 1.05
N ALA A 141 -3.65 -15.46 -0.08
CA ALA A 141 -4.21 -14.83 -1.26
C ALA A 141 -5.58 -14.18 -0.99
N LEU A 142 -6.48 -14.87 -0.29
CA LEU A 142 -7.80 -14.34 0.07
C LEU A 142 -7.72 -13.25 1.14
N ALA A 143 -6.84 -13.40 2.15
CA ALA A 143 -6.62 -12.37 3.15
C ALA A 143 -6.04 -11.09 2.53
N PHE A 144 -5.19 -11.21 1.51
CA PHE A 144 -4.69 -10.07 0.76
C PHE A 144 -5.79 -9.38 -0.07
N ALA A 145 -6.55 -10.15 -0.85
CA ALA A 145 -7.56 -9.57 -1.75
C ALA A 145 -8.81 -9.04 -1.04
N PHE A 146 -9.22 -9.66 0.07
CA PHE A 146 -10.50 -9.38 0.74
C PHE A 146 -10.35 -9.02 2.23
N GLY A 147 -9.13 -8.97 2.77
CA GLY A 147 -8.87 -8.45 4.10
C GLY A 147 -9.11 -6.94 4.18
N ALA A 148 -9.14 -6.41 5.40
CA ALA A 148 -9.58 -5.04 5.64
C ALA A 148 -8.83 -3.96 4.86
N ALA A 149 -7.52 -4.14 4.61
CA ALA A 149 -6.72 -3.21 3.83
C ALA A 149 -7.28 -2.97 2.41
N ALA A 150 -7.78 -4.03 1.75
CA ALA A 150 -8.42 -3.94 0.45
C ALA A 150 -9.92 -3.59 0.58
N ALA A 151 -10.66 -4.33 1.41
CA ALA A 151 -12.11 -4.22 1.50
C ALA A 151 -12.60 -2.81 1.92
N TRP A 152 -11.94 -2.18 2.90
CA TRP A 152 -12.37 -0.88 3.42
C TRP A 152 -11.78 0.32 2.67
N ARG A 153 -10.81 0.09 1.78
CA ARG A 153 -10.22 1.11 0.91
C ARG A 153 -10.61 0.91 -0.56
N ILE A 154 -11.55 0.00 -0.85
CA ILE A 154 -11.89 -0.41 -2.21
C ILE A 154 -12.34 0.75 -3.11
N GLN A 155 -12.89 1.83 -2.52
CA GLN A 155 -13.25 3.07 -3.21
C GLN A 155 -12.04 3.91 -3.68
N HIS A 156 -10.89 3.80 -3.00
CA HIS A 156 -9.69 4.59 -3.28
C HIS A 156 -8.83 3.84 -4.30
N ILE A 157 -9.23 3.92 -5.58
CA ILE A 157 -8.68 3.10 -6.66
C ILE A 157 -7.14 3.10 -6.69
N GLY A 158 -6.50 4.28 -6.60
CA GLY A 158 -5.05 4.38 -6.57
C GLY A 158 -4.39 3.55 -5.46
N GLN A 159 -4.92 3.59 -4.24
CA GLN A 159 -4.40 2.82 -3.10
C GLN A 159 -4.54 1.31 -3.30
N VAL A 160 -5.66 0.87 -3.91
CA VAL A 160 -5.91 -0.56 -4.20
C VAL A 160 -4.96 -1.06 -5.28
N LEU A 161 -4.74 -0.26 -6.33
CA LEU A 161 -3.77 -0.58 -7.37
C LEU A 161 -2.36 -0.68 -6.79
N SER A 162 -1.96 0.29 -5.96
CA SER A 162 -0.68 0.28 -5.27
C SER A 162 -0.49 -0.96 -4.40
N LEU A 163 -1.53 -1.42 -3.70
CA LEU A 163 -1.49 -2.67 -2.94
C LEU A 163 -1.28 -3.90 -3.85
N GLY A 164 -1.98 -3.97 -4.98
CA GLY A 164 -1.80 -5.03 -5.98
C GLY A 164 -0.39 -5.06 -6.57
N TYR A 165 0.12 -3.89 -6.97
CA TYR A 165 1.48 -3.76 -7.50
C TYR A 165 2.55 -4.07 -6.47
N PHE A 166 2.33 -3.76 -5.18
CA PHE A 166 3.22 -4.16 -4.09
C PHE A 166 3.40 -5.68 -4.06
N ALA A 167 2.30 -6.45 -4.09
CA ALA A 167 2.36 -7.92 -4.03
C ALA A 167 3.06 -8.53 -5.26
N ILE A 168 2.76 -8.01 -6.45
CA ILE A 168 3.41 -8.44 -7.70
C ILE A 168 4.91 -8.11 -7.66
N THR A 169 5.26 -6.90 -7.24
CA THR A 169 6.66 -6.46 -7.10
C THR A 169 7.41 -7.34 -6.10
N LEU A 170 6.79 -7.67 -4.96
CA LEU A 170 7.36 -8.57 -3.95
C LEU A 170 7.70 -9.95 -4.53
N ALA A 171 6.80 -10.53 -5.33
CA ALA A 171 7.05 -11.82 -5.98
C ALA A 171 8.17 -11.73 -7.04
N LEU A 172 8.17 -10.69 -7.87
CA LEU A 172 9.17 -10.49 -8.91
C LEU A 172 10.55 -10.21 -8.33
N ILE A 173 10.65 -9.34 -7.32
CA ILE A 173 11.93 -8.99 -6.70
C ILE A 173 12.49 -10.18 -5.91
N ALA A 174 11.65 -10.98 -5.24
CA ALA A 174 12.09 -12.21 -4.59
C ALA A 174 12.76 -13.16 -5.61
N ARG A 175 12.11 -13.40 -6.76
CA ARG A 175 12.69 -14.20 -7.86
C ARG A 175 13.95 -13.57 -8.44
N ALA A 176 14.01 -12.26 -8.56
CA ALA A 176 15.17 -11.54 -9.07
C ALA A 176 16.40 -11.76 -8.18
N LEU A 177 16.22 -11.66 -6.86
CA LEU A 177 17.27 -11.88 -5.87
C LEU A 177 17.69 -13.36 -5.79
N GLU A 178 16.73 -14.28 -5.72
CA GLU A 178 16.99 -15.72 -5.59
C GLU A 178 17.69 -16.29 -6.84
N ARG A 179 17.38 -15.77 -8.03
CA ARG A 179 17.89 -16.28 -9.31
C ARG A 179 18.99 -15.40 -9.92
N GLY A 180 19.34 -14.28 -9.31
CA GLY A 180 20.25 -13.29 -9.90
C GLY A 180 19.78 -12.76 -11.27
N SER A 181 18.46 -12.69 -11.49
CA SER A 181 17.89 -12.46 -12.81
C SER A 181 17.62 -10.99 -13.09
N VAL A 182 18.32 -10.46 -14.09
CA VAL A 182 18.13 -9.08 -14.61
C VAL A 182 16.71 -8.87 -15.14
N ALA A 183 16.13 -9.87 -15.82
CA ALA A 183 14.79 -9.76 -16.38
C ALA A 183 13.72 -9.62 -15.28
N TYR A 184 13.80 -10.43 -14.21
CA TYR A 184 12.89 -10.28 -13.07
C TYR A 184 13.13 -8.97 -12.32
N GLY A 185 14.40 -8.53 -12.20
CA GLY A 185 14.74 -7.23 -11.63
C GLY A 185 14.10 -6.08 -12.39
N PHE A 186 14.28 -6.04 -13.71
CA PHE A 186 13.68 -5.04 -14.60
C PHE A 186 12.13 -5.06 -14.54
N ALA A 187 11.52 -6.24 -14.58
CA ALA A 187 10.08 -6.39 -14.45
C ALA A 187 9.56 -5.93 -13.09
N ALA A 188 10.26 -6.24 -12.00
CA ALA A 188 9.94 -5.73 -10.66
C ALA A 188 10.01 -4.20 -10.63
N GLY A 189 11.02 -3.62 -11.30
CA GLY A 189 11.17 -2.18 -11.49
C GLY A 189 9.99 -1.53 -12.19
N ILE A 190 9.55 -2.08 -13.33
CA ILE A 190 8.38 -1.58 -14.07
C ILE A 190 7.13 -1.59 -13.20
N VAL A 191 6.85 -2.69 -12.50
CA VAL A 191 5.67 -2.81 -11.63
C VAL A 191 5.76 -1.87 -10.42
N ALA A 192 6.94 -1.74 -9.81
CA ALA A 192 7.19 -0.76 -8.76
C ALA A 192 7.02 0.67 -9.28
N GLY A 193 7.41 0.95 -10.52
CA GLY A 193 7.16 2.22 -11.21
C GLY A 193 5.67 2.55 -11.24
N PHE A 194 4.83 1.62 -11.72
CA PHE A 194 3.37 1.77 -11.71
C PHE A 194 2.77 1.93 -10.31
N MET A 195 3.35 1.28 -9.30
CA MET A 195 2.97 1.51 -7.90
C MET A 195 3.23 2.95 -7.48
N VAL A 196 4.45 3.47 -7.73
CA VAL A 196 4.84 4.83 -7.33
C VAL A 196 4.05 5.91 -8.09
N LEU A 197 3.57 5.62 -9.31
CA LEU A 197 2.68 6.53 -10.05
C LEU A 197 1.41 6.91 -9.29
N GLY A 198 0.90 6.01 -8.45
CA GLY A 198 -0.28 6.27 -7.61
C GLY A 198 -0.09 7.43 -6.65
N ARG A 199 1.17 7.77 -6.29
CA ARG A 199 1.55 8.91 -5.44
C ARG A 199 0.75 8.99 -4.13
N ASP A 200 0.35 7.83 -3.64
CA ASP A 200 -0.46 7.66 -2.45
C ASP A 200 0.37 7.05 -1.31
N GLN A 201 -0.18 7.11 -0.10
CA GLN A 201 0.52 6.61 1.10
C GLN A 201 0.80 5.11 1.05
N VAL A 202 -0.03 4.30 0.38
CA VAL A 202 0.19 2.85 0.24
C VAL A 202 1.38 2.59 -0.68
N ALA A 203 1.51 3.34 -1.79
CA ALA A 203 2.68 3.26 -2.66
C ALA A 203 3.97 3.60 -1.90
N LEU A 204 3.98 4.71 -1.16
CA LEU A 204 5.15 5.14 -0.37
C LEU A 204 5.58 4.08 0.65
N LEU A 205 4.64 3.64 1.50
CA LEU A 205 4.92 2.62 2.50
C LEU A 205 5.30 1.28 1.84
N GLY A 206 4.70 0.95 0.71
CA GLY A 206 5.04 -0.22 -0.10
C GLY A 206 6.50 -0.21 -0.56
N VAL A 207 7.00 0.92 -1.08
CA VAL A 207 8.42 1.07 -1.45
C VAL A 207 9.32 0.89 -0.24
N TYR A 208 9.00 1.51 0.89
CA TYR A 208 9.82 1.39 2.11
C TYR A 208 9.86 -0.05 2.63
N VAL A 209 8.73 -0.74 2.63
CA VAL A 209 8.66 -2.16 3.01
C VAL A 209 9.46 -3.02 2.04
N LEU A 210 9.30 -2.83 0.72
CA LEU A 210 10.06 -3.60 -0.28
C LEU A 210 11.56 -3.37 -0.14
N ALA A 211 12.01 -2.12 0.04
CA ALA A 211 13.41 -1.81 0.26
C ALA A 211 13.94 -2.48 1.53
N GLY A 212 13.21 -2.40 2.64
CA GLY A 212 13.55 -3.09 3.88
C GLY A 212 13.63 -4.60 3.73
N LEU A 213 12.70 -5.22 2.97
CA LEU A 213 12.70 -6.66 2.69
C LEU A 213 13.87 -7.08 1.80
N VAL A 214 14.26 -6.27 0.81
CA VAL A 214 15.46 -6.51 -0.01
C VAL A 214 16.72 -6.47 0.87
N ILE A 215 16.85 -5.44 1.71
CA ILE A 215 17.98 -5.31 2.65
C ILE A 215 18.02 -6.52 3.59
N ALA A 216 16.88 -6.90 4.18
CA ALA A 216 16.77 -8.05 5.05
C ALA A 216 17.14 -9.36 4.32
N ALA A 217 16.66 -9.56 3.09
CA ALA A 217 16.98 -10.74 2.29
C ALA A 217 18.49 -10.89 2.04
N ILE A 218 19.19 -9.78 1.75
CA ILE A 218 20.64 -9.77 1.56
C ILE A 218 21.37 -9.97 2.89
N ALA A 219 21.01 -9.23 3.93
CA ALA A 219 21.67 -9.28 5.24
C ALA A 219 21.49 -10.64 5.94
N MET A 220 20.34 -11.27 5.76
CA MET A 220 20.02 -12.59 6.32
C MET A 220 20.46 -13.75 5.41
N ALA A 221 21.12 -13.50 4.28
CA ALA A 221 21.69 -14.57 3.47
C ALA A 221 22.84 -15.28 4.22
N ARG A 222 23.12 -16.55 3.87
CA ARG A 222 24.27 -17.28 4.45
C ARG A 222 25.61 -16.59 4.14
N GLN A 223 25.71 -15.93 3.00
CA GLN A 223 26.88 -15.16 2.56
C GLN A 223 26.42 -13.78 2.05
N PRO A 224 26.24 -12.78 2.94
CA PRO A 224 25.64 -11.48 2.59
C PRO A 224 26.37 -10.74 1.46
N TRP A 225 27.71 -10.80 1.45
CA TRP A 225 28.51 -10.16 0.39
C TRP A 225 28.28 -10.78 -0.98
N GLN A 226 28.11 -12.10 -1.06
CA GLN A 226 27.81 -12.78 -2.32
C GLN A 226 26.36 -12.50 -2.75
N ALA A 227 25.42 -12.48 -1.80
CA ALA A 227 24.03 -12.10 -2.04
C ALA A 227 23.93 -10.66 -2.58
N LEU A 228 24.69 -9.71 -2.01
CA LEU A 228 24.74 -8.33 -2.49
C LEU A 228 25.27 -8.25 -3.92
N ARG A 229 26.37 -8.95 -4.23
CA ARG A 229 26.96 -8.96 -5.58
C ARG A 229 26.01 -9.53 -6.63
N THR A 230 25.31 -10.62 -6.29
CA THR A 230 24.32 -11.25 -7.19
C THR A 230 23.05 -10.43 -7.35
N ALA A 231 22.67 -9.66 -6.32
CA ALA A 231 21.53 -8.75 -6.35
C ALA A 231 21.79 -7.46 -7.13
N LEU A 232 23.04 -7.02 -7.27
CA LEU A 232 23.37 -5.69 -7.81
C LEU A 232 22.80 -5.45 -9.21
N LEU A 233 23.07 -6.35 -10.16
CA LEU A 233 22.57 -6.20 -11.54
C LEU A 233 21.03 -6.24 -11.63
N PRO A 234 20.33 -7.21 -11.00
CA PRO A 234 18.87 -7.18 -10.92
C PRO A 234 18.31 -5.90 -10.30
N LEU A 235 18.91 -5.39 -9.22
CA LEU A 235 18.46 -4.17 -8.55
C LEU A 235 18.68 -2.92 -9.42
N LEU A 236 19.81 -2.82 -10.10
CA LEU A 236 20.07 -1.74 -11.05
C LEU A 236 19.08 -1.77 -12.22
N ALA A 237 18.82 -2.96 -12.77
CA ALA A 237 17.82 -3.14 -13.82
C ALA A 237 16.41 -2.77 -13.32
N GLY A 238 16.08 -3.10 -12.07
CA GLY A 238 14.85 -2.65 -11.43
C GLY A 238 14.77 -1.13 -11.29
N GLY A 239 15.87 -0.49 -10.90
CA GLY A 239 15.96 0.97 -10.86
C GLY A 239 15.68 1.60 -12.23
N VAL A 240 16.29 1.07 -13.30
CA VAL A 240 16.04 1.52 -14.68
C VAL A 240 14.57 1.31 -15.06
N GLY A 241 14.00 0.13 -14.80
CA GLY A 241 12.59 -0.16 -15.09
C GLY A 241 11.63 0.80 -14.38
N ALA A 242 11.90 1.12 -13.12
CA ALA A 242 11.09 2.06 -12.34
C ALA A 242 11.19 3.49 -12.89
N VAL A 243 12.41 3.96 -13.19
CA VAL A 243 12.66 5.29 -13.76
C VAL A 243 11.95 5.46 -15.10
N LEU A 244 12.04 4.46 -15.99
CA LEU A 244 11.38 4.51 -17.30
C LEU A 244 9.86 4.73 -17.21
N VAL A 245 9.21 4.13 -16.23
CA VAL A 245 7.76 4.25 -16.03
C VAL A 245 7.39 5.51 -15.25
N ALA A 246 8.14 5.82 -14.19
CA ALA A 246 7.74 6.78 -13.18
C ALA A 246 8.17 8.23 -13.49
N THR A 247 9.28 8.43 -14.20
CA THR A 247 9.89 9.75 -14.32
C THR A 247 8.99 10.77 -15.00
N VAL A 248 8.44 10.48 -16.18
CA VAL A 248 7.64 11.46 -16.92
C VAL A 248 6.38 11.87 -16.15
N PRO A 249 5.54 10.95 -15.66
CA PRO A 249 4.35 11.36 -14.90
C PRO A 249 4.67 12.11 -13.62
N ILE A 250 5.70 11.71 -12.88
CA ILE A 250 6.10 12.38 -11.63
C ILE A 250 6.60 13.80 -11.92
N LEU A 251 7.39 14.01 -12.97
CA LEU A 251 7.85 15.35 -13.34
C LEU A 251 6.69 16.27 -13.73
N LEU A 252 5.73 15.77 -14.53
CA LEU A 252 4.54 16.54 -14.89
C LEU A 252 3.73 16.96 -13.65
N THR A 253 3.67 16.06 -12.68
CA THR A 253 3.02 16.33 -11.40
C THR A 253 3.76 17.35 -10.57
N ALA A 254 5.09 17.25 -10.51
CA ALA A 254 5.92 18.17 -9.76
C ALA A 254 5.72 19.61 -10.26
N VAL A 255 5.70 19.78 -11.59
CA VAL A 255 5.39 21.07 -12.23
C VAL A 255 3.99 21.57 -11.85
N LEU A 256 2.97 20.69 -11.84
CA LEU A 256 1.63 21.08 -11.38
C LEU A 256 1.60 21.46 -9.89
N ALA A 257 2.39 20.76 -9.07
CA ALA A 257 2.45 20.98 -7.62
C ALA A 257 3.14 22.29 -7.25
N GLU A 258 4.04 22.83 -8.07
CA GLU A 258 4.65 24.16 -7.86
C GLU A 258 3.59 25.28 -7.81
N GLY A 259 2.48 25.13 -8.54
CA GLY A 259 1.35 26.06 -8.51
C GLY A 259 0.32 25.79 -7.41
N SER A 260 0.55 24.82 -6.51
CA SER A 260 -0.41 24.39 -5.50
C SER A 260 -0.19 25.05 -4.14
N ASN A 261 -1.23 25.68 -3.60
CA ASN A 261 -1.26 26.25 -2.25
C ASN A 261 -1.45 25.19 -1.15
N ARG A 262 -0.83 24.00 -1.26
CA ARG A 262 -0.87 22.96 -0.20
C ARG A 262 0.39 23.08 0.65
N PRO A 263 0.42 23.97 1.65
CA PRO A 263 1.63 24.47 2.25
C PRO A 263 1.83 23.71 3.55
N ALA A 264 2.54 22.58 3.50
CA ALA A 264 2.91 21.75 4.65
C ALA A 264 1.76 21.15 5.49
N ILE A 265 1.98 19.94 6.00
CA ILE A 265 1.17 19.36 7.08
C ILE A 265 2.06 19.40 8.32
N ASP A 266 1.61 20.06 9.37
CA ASP A 266 2.33 20.13 10.63
C ASP A 266 2.24 18.79 11.39
N LEU A 267 3.12 18.57 12.38
CA LEU A 267 3.18 17.31 13.11
C LEU A 267 1.87 16.99 13.85
N VAL A 268 1.19 18.03 14.37
CA VAL A 268 -0.09 17.90 15.08
C VAL A 268 -1.16 17.44 14.10
N GLY A 269 -1.27 18.09 12.94
CA GLY A 269 -2.18 17.73 11.85
C GLY A 269 -1.93 16.33 11.32
N ALA A 270 -0.67 15.94 11.11
CA ALA A 270 -0.31 14.57 10.76
C ALA A 270 -0.74 13.57 11.85
N GLY A 271 -0.58 13.94 13.12
CA GLY A 271 -1.02 13.16 14.28
C GLY A 271 -2.53 12.93 14.35
N LYS A 272 -3.36 13.78 13.73
CA LYS A 272 -4.82 13.58 13.68
C LYS A 272 -5.22 12.35 12.86
N GLY A 273 -4.39 11.93 11.90
CA GLY A 273 -4.60 10.71 11.11
C GLY A 273 -4.25 9.41 11.83
N SER A 274 -3.90 9.45 13.12
CA SER A 274 -3.44 8.27 13.88
C SER A 274 -4.55 7.24 14.08
N LEU A 275 -4.18 5.96 13.97
CA LEU A 275 -5.04 4.84 14.32
C LEU A 275 -5.13 4.70 15.84
N HIS A 276 -6.32 4.89 16.40
CA HIS A 276 -6.54 4.70 17.82
C HIS A 276 -6.33 3.22 18.22
N PRO A 277 -5.62 2.89 19.34
CA PRO A 277 -5.33 1.51 19.72
C PRO A 277 -6.54 0.59 19.86
N ALA A 278 -7.70 1.14 20.24
CA ALA A 278 -8.96 0.39 20.29
C ALA A 278 -9.34 -0.24 18.93
N ALA A 279 -8.91 0.35 17.81
CA ALA A 279 -9.13 -0.20 16.47
C ALA A 279 -8.48 -1.57 16.26
N LEU A 280 -7.43 -1.92 17.04
CA LEU A 280 -6.78 -3.24 16.98
C LEU A 280 -7.75 -4.39 17.29
N LEU A 281 -8.78 -4.13 18.10
CA LEU A 281 -9.81 -5.11 18.42
C LEU A 281 -10.62 -5.51 17.18
N THR A 282 -10.73 -4.64 16.17
CA THR A 282 -11.40 -4.96 14.91
C THR A 282 -10.63 -6.01 14.09
N GLY A 283 -9.34 -6.23 14.37
CA GLY A 283 -8.57 -7.30 13.77
C GLY A 283 -9.11 -8.69 14.15
N LEU A 284 -9.69 -8.81 15.35
CA LEU A 284 -10.28 -10.05 15.87
C LEU A 284 -11.78 -10.11 15.62
N PHE A 285 -12.47 -9.00 15.86
CA PHE A 285 -13.92 -8.92 15.82
C PHE A 285 -14.37 -8.04 14.66
N ALA A 286 -14.81 -8.67 13.58
CA ALA A 286 -15.33 -7.96 12.41
C ALA A 286 -16.51 -7.07 12.83
N ASN A 287 -16.49 -5.81 12.38
CA ASN A 287 -17.56 -4.84 12.61
C ASN A 287 -17.88 -4.55 14.09
N LEU A 288 -16.94 -4.76 15.01
CA LEU A 288 -17.12 -4.53 16.47
C LEU A 288 -17.73 -3.16 16.80
N PHE A 289 -17.30 -2.13 16.09
CA PHE A 289 -17.73 -0.75 16.31
C PHE A 289 -18.89 -0.30 15.43
N GLY A 290 -19.53 -1.19 14.66
CA GLY A 290 -20.67 -0.86 13.78
C GLY A 290 -20.30 -0.07 12.52
N ALA A 291 -19.05 -0.16 12.04
CA ALA A 291 -18.56 0.61 10.89
C ALA A 291 -19.28 0.30 9.56
N ALA A 292 -19.79 -0.92 9.38
CA ALA A 292 -20.48 -1.35 8.15
C ALA A 292 -21.94 -0.89 8.06
N GLY A 293 -22.50 -0.31 9.13
CA GLY A 293 -23.90 0.10 9.22
C GLY A 293 -24.14 1.61 9.05
N PRO A 294 -25.35 2.08 9.40
CA PRO A 294 -25.68 3.50 9.52
C PRO A 294 -24.65 4.25 10.39
N LEU A 295 -24.34 5.50 10.04
CA LEU A 295 -23.32 6.30 10.74
C LEU A 295 -23.63 6.49 12.22
N GLU A 296 -24.91 6.64 12.57
CA GLU A 296 -25.40 6.75 13.95
C GLU A 296 -25.05 5.55 14.83
N ASN A 297 -24.85 4.36 14.24
CA ASN A 297 -24.50 3.14 14.96
C ASN A 297 -22.98 2.98 15.14
N PHE A 298 -22.17 3.80 14.47
CA PHE A 298 -20.72 3.75 14.60
C PHE A 298 -20.29 4.38 15.92
N TRP A 299 -19.69 3.58 16.81
CA TRP A 299 -19.29 4.01 18.15
C TRP A 299 -17.78 3.88 18.42
N GLY A 300 -16.97 3.57 17.39
CA GLY A 300 -15.52 3.44 17.49
C GLY A 300 -14.78 4.77 17.41
N ALA A 301 -13.48 4.76 17.69
CA ALA A 301 -12.66 5.97 17.57
C ALA A 301 -12.26 6.26 16.11
N PRO A 302 -12.33 7.52 15.64
CA PRO A 302 -13.00 8.66 16.26
C PRO A 302 -14.50 8.70 15.95
N SER A 303 -15.34 8.87 16.97
CA SER A 303 -16.77 9.18 16.82
C SER A 303 -17.26 9.99 18.03
N PRO A 304 -18.31 10.82 17.88
CA PRO A 304 -18.90 11.54 19.00
C PRO A 304 -19.29 10.62 20.17
N ALA A 305 -19.81 9.42 19.86
CA ALA A 305 -20.18 8.42 20.86
C ALA A 305 -18.97 7.82 21.60
N PHE A 306 -17.81 7.71 20.95
CA PHE A 306 -16.57 7.30 21.59
C PHE A 306 -16.01 8.43 22.47
N GLU A 307 -15.98 9.66 21.96
CA GLU A 307 -15.46 10.82 22.69
C GLU A 307 -16.31 11.17 23.93
N ALA A 308 -17.62 11.01 23.85
CA ALA A 308 -18.52 11.19 25.00
C ALA A 308 -18.21 10.22 26.16
N ARG A 309 -17.61 9.06 25.89
CA ARG A 309 -17.29 8.03 26.88
C ARG A 309 -15.84 8.06 27.35
N PHE A 310 -14.91 8.34 26.44
CA PHE A 310 -13.47 8.19 26.66
C PHE A 310 -12.69 9.51 26.58
N GLY A 311 -13.39 10.64 26.39
CA GLY A 311 -12.81 11.96 26.27
C GLY A 311 -12.46 12.36 24.83
N PRO A 312 -12.22 13.66 24.59
CA PRO A 312 -11.95 14.20 23.26
C PRO A 312 -10.67 13.58 22.67
N GLN A 313 -10.75 13.14 21.42
CA GLN A 313 -9.62 12.53 20.73
C GLN A 313 -8.95 13.51 19.77
N ASP A 314 -9.66 14.41 19.11
CA ASP A 314 -9.07 15.25 18.04
C ASP A 314 -8.34 14.39 16.97
N LEU A 315 -8.98 13.28 16.59
CA LEU A 315 -8.55 12.42 15.49
C LEU A 315 -9.47 12.64 14.28
N TYR A 316 -8.88 12.62 13.09
CA TYR A 316 -9.54 12.81 11.82
C TYR A 316 -9.26 11.59 10.93
N LEU A 317 -9.86 10.47 11.31
CA LEU A 317 -9.73 9.19 10.61
C LEU A 317 -11.12 8.65 10.28
N ALA A 318 -11.36 8.32 9.02
CA ALA A 318 -12.65 7.79 8.59
C ALA A 318 -12.90 6.39 9.17
N ARG A 319 -14.17 6.08 9.50
CA ARG A 319 -14.56 4.81 10.17
C ARG A 319 -14.15 3.54 9.44
N ASN A 320 -14.04 3.59 8.11
CA ASN A 320 -13.54 2.49 7.29
C ASN A 320 -12.03 2.25 7.49
N MET A 321 -11.27 3.31 7.76
CA MET A 321 -9.82 3.21 7.97
C MET A 321 -9.43 2.65 9.35
N SER A 322 -10.38 2.50 10.28
CA SER A 322 -10.15 1.88 11.60
C SER A 322 -10.44 0.38 11.63
N GLN A 323 -10.72 -0.23 10.48
CA GLN A 323 -11.03 -1.65 10.38
C GLN A 323 -9.79 -2.45 9.96
N LEU A 324 -9.48 -3.53 10.68
CA LEU A 324 -8.26 -4.33 10.50
C LEU A 324 -8.53 -5.82 10.33
N TYR A 325 -9.80 -6.24 10.21
CA TYR A 325 -10.16 -7.65 10.12
C TYR A 325 -9.55 -8.32 8.88
N LEU A 326 -8.76 -9.38 9.08
CA LEU A 326 -8.12 -10.16 8.01
C LEU A 326 -8.80 -11.52 7.77
N GLY A 327 -9.78 -11.88 8.59
CA GLY A 327 -10.39 -13.21 8.63
C GLY A 327 -10.03 -13.99 9.89
N LEU A 328 -10.98 -14.80 10.37
CA LEU A 328 -10.81 -15.59 11.60
C LEU A 328 -9.65 -16.60 11.50
N ILE A 329 -9.48 -17.23 10.32
CA ILE A 329 -8.41 -18.20 10.08
C ILE A 329 -7.03 -17.52 10.12
N PRO A 330 -6.73 -16.48 9.31
CA PRO A 330 -5.46 -15.74 9.42
C PRO A 330 -5.18 -15.25 10.84
N MET A 331 -6.18 -14.65 11.50
CA MET A 331 -5.98 -14.08 12.84
C MET A 331 -5.73 -15.18 13.89
N GLY A 332 -6.46 -16.28 13.83
CA GLY A 332 -6.23 -17.45 14.68
C GLY A 332 -4.83 -18.04 14.48
N LEU A 333 -4.34 -18.13 13.24
CA LEU A 333 -2.99 -18.59 12.93
C LEU A 333 -1.91 -17.64 13.46
N ILE A 334 -2.10 -16.32 13.33
CA ILE A 334 -1.18 -15.30 13.86
C ILE A 334 -1.10 -15.41 15.39
N LEU A 335 -2.24 -15.48 16.08
CA LEU A 335 -2.24 -15.55 17.55
C LEU A 335 -1.67 -16.86 18.09
N THR A 336 -2.02 -17.99 17.49
CA THR A 336 -1.64 -19.31 18.01
C THR A 336 -0.27 -19.77 17.50
N ILE A 337 -0.14 -19.98 16.19
CA ILE A 337 1.11 -20.52 15.61
C ILE A 337 2.15 -19.39 15.51
N GLY A 338 1.72 -18.21 15.12
CA GLY A 338 2.58 -17.04 14.94
C GLY A 338 3.22 -16.57 16.25
N ILE A 339 2.40 -16.17 17.23
CA ILE A 339 2.85 -15.60 18.50
C ILE A 339 3.15 -16.71 19.52
N VAL A 340 2.17 -17.53 19.89
CA VAL A 340 2.35 -18.53 20.97
C VAL A 340 3.42 -19.58 20.62
N ARG A 341 3.49 -20.05 19.37
CA ARG A 341 4.54 -21.00 18.93
C ARG A 341 5.75 -20.33 18.28
N GLY A 342 5.83 -19.00 18.28
CA GLY A 342 6.98 -18.24 17.77
C GLY A 342 7.20 -18.33 16.25
N ALA A 343 6.21 -18.74 15.45
CA ALA A 343 6.39 -18.85 14.00
C ALA A 343 6.67 -17.50 13.31
N LEU A 344 6.24 -16.37 13.90
CA LEU A 344 6.56 -15.04 13.40
C LEU A 344 8.05 -14.69 13.49
N LEU A 345 8.81 -15.36 14.35
CA LEU A 345 10.25 -15.15 14.55
C LEU A 345 11.11 -16.11 13.71
N ARG A 346 10.48 -17.03 12.96
CA ARG A 346 11.20 -17.92 12.06
C ARG A 346 11.91 -17.11 10.97
N ARG A 347 13.11 -17.56 10.59
CA ARG A 347 13.99 -16.84 9.64
C ARG A 347 13.29 -16.53 8.32
N GLU A 348 12.38 -17.38 7.89
CA GLU A 348 11.64 -17.26 6.64
C GLU A 348 10.56 -16.16 6.69
N ILE A 349 10.12 -15.76 7.88
CA ILE A 349 8.97 -14.85 8.11
C ILE A 349 9.37 -13.58 8.85
N VAL A 350 10.43 -13.60 9.67
CA VAL A 350 10.78 -12.53 10.60
C VAL A 350 10.93 -11.15 9.94
N ALA A 351 11.46 -11.08 8.72
CA ALA A 351 11.56 -9.82 7.98
C ALA A 351 10.17 -9.22 7.68
N LEU A 352 9.19 -10.05 7.29
CA LEU A 352 7.81 -9.63 7.09
C LEU A 352 7.13 -9.26 8.42
N SER A 353 7.38 -10.03 9.50
CA SER A 353 6.87 -9.72 10.84
C SER A 353 7.36 -8.36 11.34
N VAL A 354 8.66 -8.08 11.17
CA VAL A 354 9.26 -6.78 11.55
C VAL A 354 8.68 -5.66 10.69
N ALA A 355 8.55 -5.85 9.37
CA ALA A 355 7.92 -4.86 8.50
C ALA A 355 6.47 -4.57 8.92
N ALA A 356 5.68 -5.60 9.22
CA ALA A 356 4.30 -5.46 9.71
C ALA A 356 4.25 -4.70 11.04
N LEU A 357 5.17 -4.98 11.97
CA LEU A 357 5.27 -4.26 13.24
C LEU A 357 5.64 -2.79 13.03
N LEU A 358 6.59 -2.48 12.16
CA LEU A 358 7.00 -1.09 11.87
C LEU A 358 5.87 -0.30 11.21
N VAL A 359 5.16 -0.89 10.25
CA VAL A 359 3.99 -0.27 9.62
C VAL A 359 2.85 -0.08 10.64
N LEU A 360 2.67 -1.03 11.57
CA LEU A 360 1.69 -0.89 12.65
C LEU A 360 2.06 0.25 13.61
N ILE A 361 3.33 0.36 14.02
CA ILE A 361 3.81 1.47 14.84
C ILE A 361 3.59 2.80 14.13
N PHE A 362 3.89 2.87 12.83
CA PHE A 362 3.60 4.03 12.00
C PHE A 362 2.09 4.36 11.97
N ALA A 363 1.24 3.35 11.78
CA ALA A 363 -0.21 3.53 11.71
C ALA A 363 -0.81 4.06 13.04
N LEU A 364 -0.29 3.61 14.19
CA LEU A 364 -0.69 4.10 15.50
C LEU A 364 -0.29 5.56 15.74
N GLY A 365 0.60 6.13 14.92
CA GLY A 365 0.94 7.55 14.91
C GLY A 365 1.29 8.09 16.28
N ARG A 366 0.53 9.10 16.75
CA ARG A 366 0.75 9.79 18.03
C ARG A 366 0.65 8.91 19.28
N PHE A 367 0.04 7.72 19.17
CA PHE A 367 -0.02 6.75 20.26
C PHE A 367 1.28 5.94 20.42
N THR A 368 2.27 6.21 19.57
CA THR A 368 3.62 5.64 19.64
C THR A 368 4.67 6.77 19.55
N PRO A 369 5.91 6.53 20.00
CA PRO A 369 6.99 7.49 19.76
C PRO A 369 7.41 7.59 18.28
N GLY A 370 6.83 6.78 17.37
CA GLY A 370 7.27 6.66 15.98
C GLY A 370 7.24 7.98 15.20
N PHE A 371 6.14 8.75 15.29
CA PHE A 371 6.03 10.05 14.60
C PHE A 371 7.04 11.07 15.11
N ARG A 372 7.32 11.06 16.41
CA ARG A 372 8.35 11.91 17.00
C ARG A 372 9.74 11.52 16.46
N LEU A 373 10.06 10.22 16.41
CA LEU A 373 11.35 9.75 15.88
C LEU A 373 11.51 10.09 14.39
N LEU A 374 10.46 9.96 13.59
CA LEU A 374 10.48 10.31 12.18
C LEU A 374 10.62 11.82 11.95
N PHE A 375 9.98 12.65 12.78
CA PHE A 375 10.11 14.12 12.71
C PHE A 375 11.52 14.56 13.10
N GLU A 376 12.01 14.13 14.27
CA GLU A 376 13.31 14.54 14.79
C GLU A 376 14.47 13.99 13.95
N GLY A 377 14.35 12.76 13.44
CA GLY A 377 15.39 12.10 12.64
C GLY A 377 15.34 12.41 11.13
N ASN A 378 14.43 13.27 10.66
CA ASN A 378 14.36 13.63 9.24
C ASN A 378 15.57 14.50 8.86
N PRO A 379 16.34 14.14 7.80
CA PRO A 379 17.48 14.94 7.36
C PRO A 379 17.10 16.26 6.68
N VAL A 380 15.82 16.46 6.35
CA VAL A 380 15.30 17.71 5.78
C VAL A 380 14.85 18.63 6.91
N PRO A 381 15.16 19.94 6.83
CA PRO A 381 14.61 20.95 7.73
C PRO A 381 13.08 20.90 7.79
N LEU A 382 12.52 20.61 8.96
CA LEU A 382 11.08 20.60 9.20
C LEU A 382 10.72 21.51 10.36
N LEU A 383 9.66 22.30 10.15
CA LEU A 383 9.06 23.20 11.12
C LEU A 383 7.58 22.86 11.26
N VAL A 384 7.07 22.98 12.48
CA VAL A 384 5.65 22.96 12.83
C VAL A 384 5.35 24.38 13.26
N TYR A 385 4.36 25.03 12.64
CA TYR A 385 3.92 26.35 13.05
C TYR A 385 2.40 26.38 13.16
N ASP A 386 1.87 27.23 14.03
CA ASP A 386 0.44 27.45 14.16
C ASP A 386 -0.02 28.41 13.05
N PRO A 387 -0.91 27.99 12.14
CA PRO A 387 -1.37 28.85 11.05
C PRO A 387 -2.26 30.01 11.51
N LYS A 388 -2.78 30.00 12.76
CA LYS A 388 -3.58 31.11 13.29
C LYS A 388 -2.73 32.21 13.88
N THR A 389 -1.68 31.83 14.58
CA THR A 389 -0.77 32.79 15.25
C THR A 389 0.49 33.04 14.44
N GLU A 390 0.71 32.27 13.38
CA GLU A 390 1.92 32.26 12.55
C GLU A 390 3.21 32.08 13.36
N THR A 391 3.14 31.37 14.49
CA THR A 391 4.29 31.09 15.35
C THR A 391 4.78 29.66 15.17
N ILE A 392 6.09 29.48 15.10
CA ILE A 392 6.72 28.16 15.05
C ILE A 392 6.52 27.49 16.41
N LEU A 393 5.91 26.31 16.41
CA LEU A 393 5.66 25.50 17.60
C LEU A 393 6.81 24.52 17.86
N ARG A 394 7.46 24.02 16.80
CA ARG A 394 8.52 23.02 16.91
C ARG A 394 9.40 22.97 15.67
N ALA A 395 10.67 22.66 15.84
CA ALA A 395 11.64 22.40 14.77
C ALA A 395 12.34 21.06 15.00
N ASN A 396 12.75 20.37 13.94
CA ASN A 396 13.63 19.21 14.04
C ASN A 396 15.11 19.62 14.06
N ASP A 397 16.01 18.69 14.35
CA ASP A 397 17.44 18.96 14.46
C ASP A 397 18.05 19.45 13.12
N ALA A 398 17.52 19.00 11.98
CA ALA A 398 17.94 19.48 10.67
C ALA A 398 17.57 20.96 10.45
N ALA A 399 16.37 21.40 10.88
CA ALA A 399 15.97 22.81 10.81
C ALA A 399 16.77 23.68 11.76
N ALA A 400 17.01 23.20 12.99
CA ALA A 400 17.92 23.84 13.95
C ALA A 400 19.30 24.11 13.33
N SER A 401 19.89 23.08 12.74
CA SER A 401 21.21 23.16 12.10
C SER A 401 21.21 24.06 10.86
N HIS A 402 20.17 23.99 10.04
CA HIS A 402 20.09 24.70 8.76
C HIS A 402 19.91 26.21 8.93
N PHE A 403 18.99 26.62 9.80
CA PHE A 403 18.66 28.03 10.01
C PHE A 403 19.47 28.69 11.14
N GLY A 404 20.31 27.92 11.85
CA GLY A 404 21.20 28.45 12.88
C GLY A 404 20.50 28.84 14.19
N PHE A 405 19.35 28.22 14.48
CA PHE A 405 18.62 28.38 15.74
C PHE A 405 18.65 27.09 16.55
N THR A 406 18.57 27.18 17.87
CA THR A 406 18.25 26.04 18.72
C THR A 406 16.76 25.66 18.58
N ARG A 407 16.40 24.41 18.89
CA ARG A 407 14.99 23.97 18.89
C ARG A 407 14.12 24.79 19.84
N GLU A 408 14.70 25.31 20.91
CA GLU A 408 14.02 26.13 21.91
C GLU A 408 13.77 27.55 21.39
N GLU A 409 14.76 28.15 20.70
CA GLU A 409 14.60 29.46 20.05
C GLU A 409 13.57 29.44 18.92
N PHE A 410 13.38 28.29 18.28
CA PHE A 410 12.32 28.11 17.30
C PHE A 410 10.92 28.16 17.91
N ALA A 411 10.73 27.67 19.14
CA ALA A 411 9.42 27.65 19.76
C ALA A 411 8.98 29.09 20.13
N GLY A 412 7.92 29.58 19.47
CA GLY A 412 7.41 30.93 19.59
C GLY A 412 7.97 31.93 18.57
N LEU A 413 8.90 31.52 17.70
CA LEU A 413 9.44 32.40 16.67
C LEU A 413 8.38 32.68 15.59
N PRO A 414 8.17 33.94 15.17
CA PRO A 414 7.30 34.25 14.03
C PRO A 414 7.79 33.54 12.77
N ALA A 415 6.91 32.84 12.07
CA ALA A 415 7.26 32.03 10.91
C ALA A 415 7.83 32.88 9.75
N GLU A 416 7.41 34.16 9.65
CA GLU A 416 7.97 35.14 8.72
C GLU A 416 9.50 35.31 8.83
N ARG A 417 10.09 35.12 10.02
CA ARG A 417 11.54 35.24 10.23
C ARG A 417 12.34 34.16 9.50
N ILE A 418 11.67 33.09 9.09
CA ILE A 418 12.26 31.94 8.40
C ILE A 418 11.75 31.84 6.96
N PHE A 419 10.49 32.18 6.71
CA PHE A 419 9.90 32.09 5.37
C PHE A 419 10.21 33.30 4.47
N ALA A 420 10.69 34.42 5.02
CA ALA A 420 11.03 35.63 4.27
C ALA A 420 12.52 35.69 3.81
N SER A 421 13.31 34.64 4.07
CA SER A 421 14.74 34.57 3.71
C SER A 421 14.98 33.84 2.39
#